data_AF-L8DJS2-F1
#
_entry.id   AF-L8DJS2-F1
#
_cell.length_a   1.000
_cell.length_b   1.000
_cell.length_c   1.000
_cell.angle_alpha   90.00
_cell.angle_beta   90.00
_cell.angle_gamma   90.00
#
_symmetry.space_group_name_H-M   'P 1'
#
loop_
_entity.id
_entity.type
_entity.pdbx_description
1 polymer ?
#
loop_
_entity_poly.entity_id
_entity_poly.type
_entity_poly.pdbx_seq_one_letter_code
_entity_poly.pdbx_strand_id
1 'polypeptide(L)'
;MREAQAAGRYERLPWIRVVAGEPSRVSVTMPDRVGGTATRPWALMRPGQRRALFRSTPAGLEPLWLWLNEDGMPRDPHGWHHTFEAANRRISGLGLDGFRCTPHMCRHSFALRWFSIGKLVRGHQMAHLSKDQTDDFREQFGDTWHLVQTMLGHKRVETTKDVYLEPFRRLEVEQLLAHSEGFPVARFMAEAFASHPRVRTDPLAGDS
;
A
#
# COMPACT_ATOMS: atom_id res chain seq x y z
N MET A 1 13.58 21.77 -4.34
CA MET A 1 12.49 22.78 -4.49
C MET A 1 13.05 24.20 -4.60
N ARG A 2 13.62 24.77 -3.53
CA ARG A 2 14.13 26.16 -3.53
C ARG A 2 15.09 26.48 -4.68
N GLU A 3 16.02 25.58 -4.99
CA GLU A 3 16.93 25.75 -6.12
C GLU A 3 16.18 25.79 -7.47
N ALA A 4 15.20 24.92 -7.67
CA ALA A 4 14.40 24.88 -8.89
C ALA A 4 13.53 26.15 -9.06
N GLN A 5 13.01 26.68 -7.96
CA GLN A 5 12.30 27.98 -7.93
C GLN A 5 13.24 29.13 -8.27
N ALA A 6 14.39 29.22 -7.60
CA ALA A 6 15.38 30.27 -7.83
C ALA A 6 15.90 30.26 -9.27
N ALA A 7 16.04 29.07 -9.87
CA ALA A 7 16.45 28.88 -11.26
C ALA A 7 15.31 28.97 -12.29
N GLY A 8 14.09 29.38 -11.88
CA GLY A 8 12.93 29.55 -12.75
C GLY A 8 12.60 28.30 -13.56
N ARG A 9 12.83 27.10 -12.99
CA ARG A 9 12.69 25.83 -13.73
C ARG A 9 11.22 25.51 -13.98
N TYR A 10 10.33 25.88 -13.07
CA TYR A 10 8.92 25.51 -13.15
C TYR A 10 8.15 26.35 -14.17
N GLU A 11 8.48 27.63 -14.30
CA GLU A 11 7.88 28.59 -15.24
C GLU A 11 8.12 28.19 -16.69
N ARG A 12 9.20 27.43 -16.95
CA ARG A 12 9.56 26.92 -18.29
C ARG A 12 8.83 25.64 -18.69
N LEU A 13 8.03 25.05 -17.80
CA LEU A 13 7.34 23.80 -18.08
C LEU A 13 6.02 24.07 -18.81
N PRO A 14 5.83 23.56 -20.05
CA PRO A 14 4.65 23.89 -20.86
C PRO A 14 3.36 23.22 -20.34
N TRP A 15 3.48 22.22 -19.46
CA TRP A 15 2.37 21.39 -19.00
C TRP A 15 1.81 21.78 -17.64
N ILE A 16 2.39 22.78 -16.96
CA ILE A 16 1.94 23.14 -15.61
C ILE A 16 0.55 23.76 -15.62
N ARG A 17 -0.14 23.63 -14.50
CA ARG A 17 -1.43 24.25 -14.20
C ARG A 17 -1.33 24.89 -12.83
N VAL A 18 -1.45 26.21 -12.80
CA VAL A 18 -1.49 26.95 -11.54
C VAL A 18 -2.91 26.88 -10.99
N VAL A 19 -3.05 26.39 -9.77
CA VAL A 19 -4.35 26.25 -9.10
C VAL A 19 -4.89 27.62 -8.69
N ALA A 20 -6.22 27.74 -8.64
CA ALA A 20 -6.89 28.95 -8.17
C ALA A 20 -7.26 28.76 -6.69
N GLY A 21 -6.47 29.34 -5.79
CA GLY A 21 -6.66 29.24 -4.34
C GLY A 21 -6.04 28.00 -3.70
N GLU A 22 -6.23 27.86 -2.38
CA GLU A 22 -5.62 26.78 -1.60
C GLU A 22 -6.39 25.47 -1.81
N PRO A 23 -5.71 24.34 -2.12
CA PRO A 23 -6.37 23.06 -2.25
C PRO A 23 -6.97 22.58 -0.93
N SER A 24 -8.11 21.90 -1.01
CA SER A 24 -8.71 21.24 0.15
C SER A 24 -8.22 19.80 0.28
N ARG A 25 -8.63 19.12 1.36
CA ARG A 25 -8.37 17.67 1.53
C ARG A 25 -9.01 16.80 0.46
N VAL A 26 -10.08 17.26 -0.18
CA VAL A 26 -10.91 16.44 -1.09
C VAL A 26 -10.90 16.93 -2.54
N SER A 27 -10.51 18.17 -2.78
CA SER A 27 -10.61 18.81 -4.10
C SER A 27 -9.56 19.91 -4.31
N VAL A 28 -9.42 20.30 -5.57
CA VAL A 28 -8.60 21.44 -6.01
C VAL A 28 -9.37 22.26 -7.03
N THR A 29 -9.21 23.58 -6.96
CA THR A 29 -9.80 24.51 -7.93
C THR A 29 -8.74 24.91 -8.93
N MET A 30 -9.07 24.85 -10.22
CA MET A 30 -8.14 25.16 -11.32
C MET A 30 -8.81 26.07 -12.34
N PRO A 31 -8.05 26.90 -13.08
CA PRO A 31 -8.57 27.60 -14.24
C PRO A 31 -9.20 26.63 -15.24
N ASP A 32 -10.37 26.97 -15.76
CA ASP A 32 -10.99 26.26 -16.86
C ASP A 32 -10.50 26.80 -18.22
N ARG A 33 -10.96 26.21 -19.33
CA ARG A 33 -10.55 26.62 -20.68
C ARG A 33 -11.23 27.90 -21.18
N VAL A 34 -12.27 28.37 -20.49
CA VAL A 34 -13.14 29.48 -20.90
C VAL A 34 -12.85 30.74 -20.06
N GLY A 35 -11.83 30.70 -19.19
CA GLY A 35 -11.42 31.82 -18.34
C GLY A 35 -12.07 31.86 -16.96
N GLY A 36 -12.89 30.86 -16.62
CA GLY A 36 -13.42 30.65 -15.28
C GLY A 36 -12.55 29.71 -14.43
N THR A 37 -13.12 29.19 -13.35
CA THR A 37 -12.48 28.19 -12.50
C THR A 37 -13.39 26.99 -12.29
N ALA A 38 -12.80 25.80 -12.26
CA ALA A 38 -13.51 24.55 -11.99
C ALA A 38 -12.89 23.82 -10.79
N THR A 39 -13.74 23.42 -9.86
CA THR A 39 -13.37 22.53 -8.76
C THR A 39 -13.38 21.07 -9.23
N ARG A 40 -12.30 20.35 -8.92
CA ARG A 40 -12.13 18.93 -9.26
C ARG A 40 -11.81 18.12 -7.99
N PRO A 41 -12.58 17.06 -7.70
CA PRO A 41 -12.23 16.12 -6.64
C PRO A 41 -10.89 15.44 -6.93
N TRP A 42 -10.04 15.29 -5.92
CA TRP A 42 -8.77 14.58 -6.06
C TRP A 42 -8.96 13.16 -6.59
N ALA A 43 -10.01 12.47 -6.13
CA ALA A 43 -10.34 11.10 -6.53
C ALA A 43 -10.49 10.91 -8.04
N LEU A 44 -10.84 11.97 -8.80
CA LEU A 44 -11.02 11.91 -10.25
C LEU A 44 -9.75 12.31 -11.03
N MET A 45 -8.72 12.80 -10.34
CA MET A 45 -7.48 13.25 -10.97
C MET A 45 -6.45 12.13 -11.02
N ARG A 46 -5.94 11.85 -12.22
CA ARG A 46 -4.86 10.89 -12.46
C ARG A 46 -3.53 11.40 -11.91
N PRO A 47 -2.56 10.52 -11.56
CA PRO A 47 -1.25 10.93 -11.04
C PRO A 47 -0.53 11.96 -11.91
N GLY A 48 -0.54 11.78 -13.24
CA GLY A 48 0.08 12.74 -14.17
C GLY A 48 -0.56 14.14 -14.13
N GLN A 49 -1.88 14.23 -13.94
CA GLN A 49 -2.58 15.51 -13.80
C GLN A 49 -2.23 16.18 -12.47
N ARG A 50 -2.16 15.41 -11.38
CA ARG A 50 -1.79 15.94 -10.05
C ARG A 50 -0.35 16.44 -10.02
N ARG A 51 0.57 15.74 -10.71
CA ARG A 51 1.98 16.15 -10.86
C ARG A 51 2.12 17.48 -11.60
N ALA A 52 1.16 17.82 -12.46
CA ALA A 52 1.12 19.07 -13.21
C ALA A 52 0.63 20.28 -12.41
N LEU A 53 0.21 20.12 -11.16
CA LEU A 53 -0.38 21.19 -10.38
C LEU A 53 0.65 21.96 -9.57
N PHE A 54 0.56 23.28 -9.65
CA PHE A 54 1.41 24.22 -8.95
C PHE A 54 0.56 25.27 -8.25
N ARG A 55 1.06 25.84 -7.16
CA ARG A 55 0.52 27.06 -6.56
C ARG A 55 1.48 28.22 -6.79
N SER A 56 0.94 29.43 -6.88
CA SER A 56 1.74 30.65 -6.89
C SER A 56 2.09 31.03 -5.46
N THR A 57 3.35 31.34 -5.21
CA THR A 57 3.84 31.83 -3.91
C THR A 57 4.67 33.09 -4.12
N PRO A 58 4.94 33.89 -3.07
CA PRO A 58 5.87 35.02 -3.18
C PRO A 58 7.28 34.64 -3.67
N ALA A 59 7.69 33.37 -3.48
CA ALA A 59 8.98 32.85 -3.92
C ALA A 59 8.95 32.25 -5.34
N GLY A 60 7.84 32.40 -6.07
CA GLY A 60 7.61 31.80 -7.38
C GLY A 60 6.69 30.58 -7.32
N LEU A 61 6.66 29.81 -8.41
CA LEU A 61 5.80 28.64 -8.49
C LEU A 61 6.27 27.52 -7.54
N GLU A 62 5.33 26.83 -6.91
CA GLU A 62 5.61 25.68 -6.05
C GLU A 62 4.75 24.49 -6.48
N PRO A 63 5.32 23.29 -6.70
CA PRO A 63 4.53 22.12 -7.04
C PRO A 63 3.65 21.70 -5.85
N LEU A 64 2.40 21.31 -6.11
CA LEU A 64 1.55 20.63 -5.12
C LEU A 64 1.92 19.15 -4.94
N TRP A 65 3.01 18.72 -5.57
CA TRP A 65 3.46 17.34 -5.61
C TRP A 65 4.43 17.08 -4.45
N LEU A 66 4.10 16.08 -3.62
CA LEU A 66 4.86 15.78 -2.40
C LEU A 66 6.28 15.28 -2.70
N TRP A 67 6.43 14.43 -3.73
CA TRP A 67 7.68 13.73 -4.00
C TRP A 67 8.48 14.44 -5.08
N LEU A 68 9.51 15.17 -4.67
CA LEU A 68 10.41 15.84 -5.59
C LEU A 68 11.71 15.03 -5.77
N ASN A 69 12.32 15.15 -6.94
CA ASN A 69 13.69 14.72 -7.17
C ASN A 69 14.68 15.68 -6.47
N GLU A 70 15.95 15.31 -6.43
CA GLU A 70 17.03 16.13 -5.87
C GLU A 70 17.11 17.51 -6.54
N ASP A 71 16.90 17.56 -7.85
CA ASP A 71 16.83 18.80 -8.64
C ASP A 71 15.57 19.65 -8.37
N GLY A 72 14.68 19.18 -7.49
CA GLY A 72 13.42 19.83 -7.13
C GLY A 72 12.26 19.58 -8.08
N MET A 73 12.43 18.82 -9.16
CA MET A 73 11.36 18.55 -10.11
C MET A 73 10.35 17.53 -9.57
N PRO A 74 9.05 17.64 -9.89
CA PRO A 74 8.06 16.64 -9.50
C PRO A 74 8.44 15.24 -10.00
N ARG A 75 8.68 14.31 -9.07
CA ARG A 75 9.10 12.94 -9.41
C ARG A 75 8.00 12.22 -10.17
N ASP A 76 8.40 11.52 -11.23
CA ASP A 76 7.51 10.61 -11.95
C ASP A 76 7.09 9.42 -11.06
N PRO A 77 5.80 9.04 -11.02
CA PRO A 77 5.36 7.87 -10.27
C PRO A 77 6.09 6.57 -10.63
N HIS A 78 6.41 6.34 -11.91
CA HIS A 78 7.19 5.17 -12.32
C HIS A 78 8.64 5.25 -11.85
N GLY A 79 9.16 6.46 -11.57
CA GLY A 79 10.48 6.66 -11.00
C GLY A 79 10.70 5.96 -9.65
N TRP A 80 9.64 5.57 -8.94
CA TRP A 80 9.78 4.72 -7.75
C TRP A 80 10.34 3.34 -8.06
N HIS A 81 10.08 2.75 -9.24
CA HIS A 81 10.67 1.46 -9.62
C HIS A 81 12.20 1.52 -9.57
N HIS A 82 12.81 2.58 -10.09
CA HIS A 82 14.26 2.77 -10.05
C HIS A 82 14.81 2.89 -8.62
N THR A 83 14.06 3.51 -7.70
CA THR A 83 14.45 3.55 -6.28
C THR A 83 14.54 2.14 -5.70
N PHE A 84 13.55 1.29 -5.98
CA PHE A 84 13.55 -0.10 -5.52
C PHE A 84 14.62 -0.93 -6.22
N GLU A 85 14.84 -0.75 -7.52
CA GLU A 85 15.93 -1.41 -8.25
C GLU A 85 17.30 -1.06 -7.66
N ALA A 86 17.54 0.22 -7.36
CA ALA A 86 18.78 0.65 -6.72
C ALA A 86 18.95 0.03 -5.33
N ALA A 87 17.88 -0.03 -4.53
CA ALA A 87 17.91 -0.71 -3.23
C ALA A 87 18.18 -2.21 -3.37
N ASN A 88 17.50 -2.90 -4.29
CA ASN A 88 17.71 -4.32 -4.55
C ASN A 88 19.14 -4.62 -5.03
N ARG A 89 19.73 -3.76 -5.87
CA ARG A 89 21.15 -3.90 -6.26
C ARG A 89 22.10 -3.82 -5.07
N ARG A 90 21.85 -2.92 -4.12
CA ARG A 90 22.64 -2.84 -2.88
C ARG A 90 22.52 -4.10 -2.04
N ILE A 91 21.30 -4.64 -1.90
CA ILE A 91 21.04 -5.88 -1.16
C ILE A 91 21.73 -7.09 -1.84
N SER A 92 21.61 -7.23 -3.16
CA SER A 92 22.35 -8.22 -3.94
C SER A 92 23.87 -8.10 -3.74
N GLY A 93 24.40 -6.87 -3.71
CA GLY A 93 25.82 -6.64 -3.43
C GLY A 93 26.29 -7.12 -2.05
N LEU A 94 25.36 -7.38 -1.12
CA LEU A 94 25.64 -8.00 0.19
C LEU A 94 25.52 -9.54 0.16
N GLY A 95 25.35 -10.16 -1.01
CA GLY A 95 25.16 -11.61 -1.16
C GLY A 95 23.72 -12.09 -0.88
N LEU A 96 22.77 -11.17 -0.78
CA LEU A 96 21.37 -11.45 -0.42
C LEU A 96 20.45 -11.52 -1.65
N ASP A 97 20.85 -12.23 -2.70
CA ASP A 97 20.17 -12.22 -4.01
C ASP A 97 18.71 -12.72 -4.01
N GLY A 98 18.36 -13.53 -3.01
CA GLY A 98 16.98 -13.99 -2.78
C GLY A 98 16.05 -12.90 -2.22
N PHE A 99 16.59 -11.75 -1.79
CA PHE A 99 15.83 -10.67 -1.19
C PHE A 99 15.66 -9.52 -2.18
N ARG A 100 14.44 -9.40 -2.71
CA ARG A 100 14.04 -8.28 -3.57
C ARG A 100 12.71 -7.75 -3.11
N CYS A 101 12.51 -6.45 -3.31
CA CYS A 101 11.25 -5.78 -3.04
C CYS A 101 10.84 -4.92 -4.23
N THR A 102 9.54 -4.80 -4.46
CA THR A 102 8.94 -3.85 -5.39
C THR A 102 7.91 -3.00 -4.63
N PRO A 103 7.52 -1.83 -5.17
CA PRO A 103 6.45 -1.04 -4.55
C PRO A 103 5.16 -1.83 -4.31
N HIS A 104 4.85 -2.79 -5.20
CA HIS A 104 3.68 -3.64 -5.06
C HIS A 104 3.84 -4.65 -3.92
N MET A 105 5.02 -5.24 -3.75
CA MET A 105 5.31 -6.14 -2.62
C MET A 105 5.15 -5.45 -1.27
N CYS A 106 5.49 -4.16 -1.15
CA CYS A 106 5.19 -3.40 0.07
C CYS A 106 3.69 -3.35 0.38
N ARG A 107 2.82 -3.24 -0.63
CA ARG A 107 1.36 -3.32 -0.43
C ARG A 107 0.90 -4.71 0.01
N HIS A 108 1.51 -5.78 -0.51
CA HIS A 108 1.28 -7.14 -0.02
C HIS A 108 1.71 -7.31 1.44
N SER A 109 2.92 -6.88 1.80
CA SER A 109 3.41 -6.93 3.18
C SER A 109 2.53 -6.13 4.13
N PHE A 110 2.04 -4.96 3.70
CA PHE A 110 1.07 -4.17 4.47
C PHE A 110 -0.25 -4.94 4.68
N ALA A 111 -0.82 -5.49 3.61
CA ALA A 111 -2.06 -6.26 3.67
C ALA A 111 -1.92 -7.45 4.65
N LEU A 112 -0.81 -8.18 4.53
CA LEU A 112 -0.50 -9.32 5.38
C LEU A 112 -0.39 -8.91 6.85
N ARG A 113 0.44 -7.91 7.14
CA ARG A 113 0.64 -7.42 8.51
C ARG A 113 -0.68 -7.04 9.17
N TRP A 114 -1.50 -6.24 8.49
CA TRP A 114 -2.75 -5.75 9.06
C TRP A 114 -3.82 -6.81 9.15
N PHE A 115 -3.85 -7.77 8.21
CA PHE A 115 -4.71 -8.93 8.32
C PHE A 115 -4.34 -9.77 9.55
N SER A 116 -3.06 -10.09 9.73
CA SER A 116 -2.57 -10.84 10.91
C SER A 116 -2.86 -10.11 12.22
N ILE A 117 -2.61 -8.81 12.30
CA ILE A 117 -2.94 -7.99 13.49
C ILE A 117 -4.44 -8.01 13.75
N GLY A 118 -5.26 -7.78 12.71
CA GLY A 118 -6.72 -7.82 12.84
C GLY A 118 -7.19 -9.16 13.39
N LYS A 119 -6.67 -10.28 12.87
CA LYS A 119 -6.98 -11.62 13.36
C LYS A 119 -6.55 -11.84 14.82
N LEU A 120 -5.37 -11.37 15.22
CA LEU A 120 -4.88 -11.50 16.60
C LEU A 120 -5.73 -10.71 17.59
N VAL A 121 -6.00 -9.43 17.29
CA VAL A 121 -6.82 -8.56 18.17
C VAL A 121 -8.20 -9.16 18.37
N ARG A 122 -8.82 -9.63 17.29
CA ARG A 122 -10.13 -10.28 17.32
C ARG A 122 -10.08 -11.59 18.10
N GLY A 123 -9.10 -12.46 17.82
CA GLY A 123 -8.91 -13.70 18.57
C GLY A 123 -8.77 -13.48 20.08
N HIS A 124 -8.07 -12.42 20.51
CA HIS A 124 -7.97 -12.04 21.92
C HIS A 124 -9.30 -11.55 22.51
N GLN A 125 -10.09 -10.77 21.76
CA GLN A 125 -11.43 -10.34 22.19
C GLN A 125 -12.41 -11.52 22.32
N MET A 126 -12.16 -12.60 21.59
CA MET A 126 -12.94 -13.84 21.50
C MET A 126 -12.50 -14.96 22.46
N ALA A 127 -11.61 -14.71 23.42
CA ALA A 127 -11.00 -15.78 24.23
C ALA A 127 -11.95 -16.50 25.22
N HIS A 128 -13.26 -16.19 25.26
CA HIS A 128 -14.21 -16.67 26.27
C HIS A 128 -15.51 -17.30 25.70
N LEU A 129 -15.44 -18.07 24.63
CA LEU A 129 -16.60 -18.32 23.76
C LEU A 129 -17.09 -19.79 23.72
N SER A 130 -18.42 -19.99 23.77
CA SER A 130 -19.18 -21.26 23.68
C SER A 130 -19.64 -21.62 22.24
N LYS A 131 -20.44 -22.69 22.02
CA LYS A 131 -20.80 -23.20 20.67
C LYS A 131 -21.48 -22.22 19.69
N ASP A 132 -22.34 -21.32 20.16
CA ASP A 132 -22.99 -20.26 19.34
C ASP A 132 -21.96 -19.29 18.71
N GLN A 133 -20.73 -19.33 19.19
CA GLN A 133 -19.65 -18.44 18.80
C GLN A 133 -18.94 -18.90 17.53
N THR A 134 -19.27 -20.08 17.00
CA THR A 134 -18.70 -20.55 15.73
C THR A 134 -19.20 -19.70 14.55
N ASP A 135 -20.45 -19.24 14.60
CA ASP A 135 -21.03 -18.40 13.54
C ASP A 135 -20.62 -16.93 13.70
N ASP A 136 -20.56 -16.41 14.93
CA ASP A 136 -19.99 -15.09 15.23
C ASP A 136 -18.50 -15.02 14.82
N PHE A 137 -17.76 -16.10 15.06
CA PHE A 137 -16.37 -16.25 14.61
C PHE A 137 -16.23 -16.27 13.09
N ARG A 138 -17.21 -16.77 12.33
CA ARG A 138 -17.19 -16.72 10.84
C ARG A 138 -17.46 -15.31 10.32
N GLU A 139 -18.42 -14.59 10.90
CA GLU A 139 -18.74 -13.20 10.55
C GLU A 139 -17.53 -12.27 10.78
N GLN A 140 -16.83 -12.49 11.88
CA GLN A 140 -15.59 -11.83 12.29
C GLN A 140 -14.44 -11.92 11.28
N PHE A 141 -14.27 -13.05 10.59
CA PHE A 141 -13.27 -13.14 9.52
C PHE A 141 -13.61 -12.21 8.37
N GLY A 142 -14.89 -12.16 7.96
CA GLY A 142 -15.39 -11.23 6.96
C GLY A 142 -15.04 -9.78 7.30
N ASP A 143 -15.24 -9.38 8.55
CA ASP A 143 -14.95 -8.02 9.00
C ASP A 143 -13.43 -7.71 9.06
N THR A 144 -12.55 -8.70 9.21
CA THR A 144 -11.09 -8.48 9.05
C THR A 144 -10.72 -8.20 7.58
N TRP A 145 -11.33 -8.94 6.66
CA TRP A 145 -11.14 -8.72 5.22
C TRP A 145 -11.60 -7.33 4.77
N HIS A 146 -12.74 -6.87 5.29
CA HIS A 146 -13.27 -5.53 5.00
C HIS A 146 -12.43 -4.41 5.62
N LEU A 147 -11.86 -4.62 6.81
CA LEU A 147 -10.90 -3.69 7.39
C LEU A 147 -9.68 -3.49 6.47
N VAL A 148 -9.05 -4.58 6.05
CA VAL A 148 -7.86 -4.52 5.18
C VAL A 148 -8.21 -3.98 3.79
N GLN A 149 -9.38 -4.34 3.24
CA GLN A 149 -9.92 -3.74 2.01
C GLN A 149 -10.02 -2.22 2.12
N THR A 150 -10.54 -1.71 3.23
CA THR A 150 -10.69 -0.28 3.48
C THR A 150 -9.33 0.42 3.57
N MET A 151 -8.38 -0.16 4.32
CA MET A 151 -7.01 0.37 4.42
C MET A 151 -6.28 0.42 3.08
N LEU A 152 -6.49 -0.59 2.22
CA LEU A 152 -5.91 -0.64 0.88
C LEU A 152 -6.67 0.21 -0.15
N GLY A 153 -7.88 0.65 0.17
CA GLY A 153 -8.75 1.41 -0.73
C GLY A 153 -9.29 0.58 -1.90
N HIS A 154 -9.46 -0.74 -1.72
CA HIS A 154 -9.99 -1.60 -2.78
C HIS A 154 -11.51 -1.45 -2.91
N LYS A 155 -11.98 -1.30 -4.16
CA LYS A 155 -13.41 -1.22 -4.46
C LYS A 155 -14.16 -2.51 -4.08
N ARG A 156 -13.47 -3.65 -4.16
CA ARG A 156 -14.01 -4.99 -3.94
C ARG A 156 -13.12 -5.77 -2.99
N VAL A 157 -13.73 -6.48 -2.04
CA VAL A 157 -13.00 -7.32 -1.08
C VAL A 157 -12.27 -8.47 -1.77
N GLU A 158 -12.80 -8.95 -2.90
CA GLU A 158 -12.17 -10.00 -3.72
C GLU A 158 -10.76 -9.60 -4.17
N THR A 159 -10.50 -8.33 -4.51
CA THR A 159 -9.13 -7.89 -4.85
C THR A 159 -8.17 -8.11 -3.68
N THR A 160 -8.58 -7.79 -2.46
CA THR A 160 -7.77 -8.04 -1.25
C THR A 160 -7.53 -9.53 -1.06
N LYS A 161 -8.59 -10.34 -1.19
CA LYS A 161 -8.53 -11.77 -0.92
C LYS A 161 -7.78 -12.56 -2.00
N ASP A 162 -8.03 -12.30 -3.29
CA ASP A 162 -7.51 -13.07 -4.43
C ASP A 162 -6.14 -12.59 -4.91
N VAL A 163 -5.82 -11.31 -4.74
CA VAL A 163 -4.53 -10.77 -5.22
C VAL A 163 -3.54 -10.63 -4.08
N TYR A 164 -3.98 -10.09 -2.93
CA TYR A 164 -3.04 -9.70 -1.88
C TYR A 164 -2.78 -10.78 -0.83
N LEU A 165 -3.76 -11.66 -0.59
CA LEU A 165 -3.76 -12.60 0.53
C LEU A 165 -4.29 -13.99 0.15
N GLU A 166 -4.19 -14.38 -1.12
CA GLU A 166 -4.68 -15.67 -1.63
C GLU A 166 -4.15 -16.90 -0.85
N PRO A 167 -2.87 -16.94 -0.41
CA PRO A 167 -2.39 -18.00 0.48
C PRO A 167 -3.13 -18.07 1.83
N PHE A 168 -3.57 -16.93 2.37
CA PHE A 168 -4.25 -16.87 3.67
C PHE A 168 -5.73 -17.24 3.58
N ARG A 169 -6.35 -17.12 2.41
CA ARG A 169 -7.69 -17.66 2.18
C ARG A 169 -7.70 -19.19 2.38
N ARG A 170 -6.67 -19.88 1.88
CA ARG A 170 -6.52 -21.33 2.06
C ARG A 170 -6.35 -21.70 3.53
N LEU A 171 -5.45 -20.99 4.23
CA LEU A 171 -5.23 -21.17 5.66
C LEU A 171 -6.48 -20.91 6.51
N GLU A 172 -7.32 -19.94 6.14
CA GLU A 172 -8.58 -19.66 6.81
C GLU A 172 -9.61 -20.77 6.61
N VAL A 173 -9.75 -21.31 5.40
CA VAL A 173 -10.63 -22.47 5.15
C VAL A 173 -10.16 -23.67 5.95
N GLU A 174 -8.85 -23.93 5.97
CA GLU A 174 -8.23 -24.99 6.77
C GLU A 174 -8.46 -24.78 8.27
N GLN A 175 -8.32 -23.54 8.77
CA GLN A 175 -8.64 -23.22 10.17
C GLN A 175 -10.13 -23.35 10.47
N LEU A 176 -11.02 -22.94 9.58
CA LEU A 176 -12.46 -23.05 9.79
C LEU A 176 -12.90 -24.53 9.82
N LEU A 177 -12.33 -25.36 8.96
CA LEU A 177 -12.49 -26.82 8.99
C LEU A 177 -11.88 -27.42 10.27
N ALA A 178 -10.75 -26.89 10.72
CA ALA A 178 -10.07 -27.34 11.93
C ALA A 178 -10.85 -27.05 13.22
N HIS A 179 -11.53 -25.91 13.27
CA HIS A 179 -12.40 -25.54 14.39
C HIS A 179 -13.74 -26.32 14.35
N SER A 180 -14.16 -26.83 13.18
CA SER A 180 -15.30 -27.74 13.09
C SER A 180 -14.97 -29.18 13.50
N GLU A 181 -13.72 -29.62 13.35
CA GLU A 181 -13.28 -30.97 13.72
C GLU A 181 -11.86 -30.97 14.29
N GLY A 182 -11.69 -30.75 15.59
CA GLY A 182 -10.54 -31.18 16.42
C GLY A 182 -9.11 -31.16 15.84
N PHE A 183 -8.80 -30.32 14.86
CA PHE A 183 -7.62 -30.48 14.01
C PHE A 183 -6.42 -29.71 14.58
N PRO A 184 -5.21 -30.30 14.60
CA PRO A 184 -4.05 -29.70 15.23
C PRO A 184 -3.41 -28.61 14.35
N VAL A 185 -4.03 -27.43 14.32
CA VAL A 185 -3.62 -26.26 13.50
C VAL A 185 -2.15 -25.90 13.66
N ALA A 186 -1.61 -25.91 14.89
CA ALA A 186 -0.22 -25.53 15.14
C ALA A 186 0.79 -26.45 14.40
N ARG A 187 0.52 -27.76 14.37
CA ARG A 187 1.34 -28.75 13.67
C ARG A 187 1.20 -28.62 12.16
N PHE A 188 -0.03 -28.46 11.69
CA PHE A 188 -0.31 -28.28 10.27
C PHE A 188 0.33 -27.00 9.72
N MET A 189 0.23 -25.86 10.42
CA MET A 189 0.86 -24.61 9.99
C MET A 189 2.39 -24.73 9.95
N ALA A 190 2.98 -25.43 10.93
CA ALA A 190 4.42 -25.71 10.92
C ALA A 190 4.83 -26.57 9.71
N GLU A 191 4.09 -27.63 9.40
CA GLU A 191 4.36 -28.51 8.25
C GLU A 191 4.10 -27.81 6.89
N ALA A 192 3.03 -27.02 6.79
CA ALA A 192 2.65 -26.27 5.59
C ALA A 192 3.65 -25.14 5.28
N PHE A 193 4.16 -24.45 6.30
CA PHE A 193 5.17 -23.41 6.10
C PHE A 193 6.58 -23.95 5.92
N ALA A 194 6.95 -25.08 6.55
CA ALA A 194 8.25 -25.72 6.35
C ALA A 194 8.43 -26.28 4.93
N SER A 195 7.34 -26.66 4.27
CA SER A 195 7.36 -27.21 2.90
C SER A 195 7.12 -26.18 1.79
N HIS A 196 6.80 -24.92 2.13
CA HIS A 196 6.44 -23.93 1.13
C HIS A 196 7.68 -23.21 0.56
N PRO A 197 7.97 -23.29 -0.75
CA PRO A 197 9.22 -22.79 -1.38
C PRO A 197 9.42 -21.26 -1.34
N ARG A 198 8.52 -20.52 -0.67
CA ARG A 198 8.57 -19.06 -0.51
C ARG A 198 8.64 -18.61 0.94
N VAL A 199 8.67 -19.53 1.90
CA VAL A 199 8.85 -19.24 3.32
C VAL A 199 10.29 -19.59 3.67
N ARG A 200 11.13 -18.58 3.87
CA ARG A 200 12.46 -18.76 4.43
C ARG A 200 12.37 -18.68 5.94
N THR A 201 12.78 -19.72 6.64
CA THR A 201 13.20 -19.64 8.04
C THR A 201 14.45 -18.76 8.16
N ASP A 202 14.76 -18.33 9.38
CA ASP A 202 15.83 -17.38 9.69
C ASP A 202 17.13 -17.73 8.95
N PRO A 203 17.60 -16.89 8.00
CA PRO A 203 18.80 -17.17 7.22
C PRO A 203 20.10 -17.10 8.05
N LEU A 204 20.01 -16.70 9.33
CA LEU A 204 21.13 -16.65 10.28
C LEU A 204 21.09 -17.77 11.32
N ALA A 205 20.02 -18.57 11.36
CA ALA A 205 19.99 -19.79 12.14
C ALA A 205 20.76 -20.86 11.36
N GLY A 206 22.07 -20.93 11.59
CA GLY A 206 22.92 -21.96 10.99
C GLY A 206 22.45 -23.36 11.37
N ASP A 207 22.58 -24.29 10.42
CA ASP A 207 22.37 -25.72 10.64
C ASP A 207 23.30 -26.17 11.79
N SER A 208 22.68 -26.48 12.92
CA SER A 208 23.33 -27.11 14.09
C SER A 208 22.94 -28.57 14.16
#